data_AF-A0A2S2R0K8-F1
#
_entry.id   AF-A0A2S2R0K8-F1
#
_cell.length_a   1.000
_cell.length_b   1.000
_cell.length_c   1.000
_cell.angle_alpha   90.00
_cell.angle_beta   90.00
_cell.angle_gamma   90.00
#
_symmetry.space_group_name_H-M   'P 1'
#
loop_
_entity.id
_entity.type
_entity.pdbx_description
1 polymer ?
#
loop_
_entity_poly.entity_id
_entity_poly.type
_entity_poly.pdbx_seq_one_letter_code
_entity_poly.pdbx_strand_id
1 'polypeptide(L)'
;MNINIYKNNLQNPISLLIYNVINGIAAPLLYLYHDVLSSPTCSIFNKSLAEGVFLSVLKCNLVTPILKAGNPADITNYRPIFVLPLLSKIFELIVLKRIERSLLSTISQTQHGFFPDHSIVSRSVDSCSFVHTCTSLLI
;
A
#
# COMPACT_ATOMS: atom_id res chain seq x y z
N MET A 1 -5.92 16.05 17.74
CA MET A 1 -5.71 14.86 18.60
C MET A 1 -4.20 14.69 18.79
N ASN A 2 -3.74 14.59 20.04
CA ASN A 2 -2.38 14.84 20.51
C ASN A 2 -1.25 14.07 19.78
N ILE A 3 -0.34 14.80 19.12
CA ILE A 3 0.93 14.30 18.53
C ILE A 3 2.07 14.28 19.60
N ASN A 4 1.78 14.69 20.84
CA ASN A 4 2.80 14.96 21.86
C ASN A 4 3.27 13.76 22.70
N ILE A 5 2.83 12.53 22.41
CA ILE A 5 3.21 11.38 23.25
C ILE A 5 4.61 10.83 22.90
N TYR A 6 5.13 11.07 21.69
CA TYR A 6 6.42 10.50 21.25
C TYR A 6 7.58 11.50 21.11
N LYS A 7 7.35 12.80 21.21
CA LYS A 7 8.43 13.81 21.10
C LYS A 7 9.37 13.83 22.31
N ASN A 8 8.90 13.45 23.50
CA ASN A 8 9.64 13.68 24.74
C ASN A 8 10.67 12.58 25.11
N ASN A 9 10.80 11.50 24.31
CA ASN A 9 11.71 10.37 24.59
C ASN A 9 12.70 10.06 23.43
N LEU A 10 13.02 11.05 22.59
CA LEU A 10 13.87 10.88 21.39
C LEU A 10 15.39 10.98 21.66
N GLN A 11 15.85 10.69 22.87
CA GLN A 11 17.30 10.73 23.20
C GLN A 11 18.04 9.41 22.91
N ASN A 12 17.33 8.32 22.58
CA ASN A 12 17.93 7.02 22.29
C ASN A 12 17.98 6.77 20.76
N PRO A 13 19.12 6.35 20.18
CA PRO A 13 19.23 6.07 18.75
C PRO A 13 18.23 5.01 18.26
N ILE A 14 17.82 4.07 19.11
CA ILE A 14 16.82 3.04 18.79
C ILE A 14 15.41 3.65 18.69
N SER A 15 15.06 4.62 19.54
CA SER A 15 13.75 5.28 19.48
C SER A 15 13.64 6.19 18.25
N LEU A 16 14.74 6.83 17.85
CA LEU A 16 14.83 7.60 16.60
C LEU A 16 14.75 6.70 15.35
N LEU A 17 15.38 5.51 15.39
CA LEU A 17 15.28 4.51 14.33
C LEU A 17 13.83 4.03 14.15
N ILE A 18 13.13 3.71 15.23
CA ILE A 18 11.72 3.33 15.21
C ILE A 18 10.86 4.47 14.65
N TYR A 19 11.09 5.71 15.09
CA TYR A 19 10.38 6.89 14.59
C TYR A 19 10.57 7.11 13.08
N ASN A 20 11.79 6.95 12.57
CA ASN A 20 12.10 7.11 11.14
C ASN A 20 11.59 5.96 10.27
N VAL A 21 11.57 4.72 10.81
CA VAL A 21 10.91 3.56 10.19
C VAL A 21 9.42 3.80 10.00
N ILE A 22 8.78 4.42 10.99
CA ILE A 22 7.36 4.77 10.94
C ILE A 22 7.10 5.92 9.96
N ASN A 23 7.98 6.91 9.86
CA ASN A 23 7.79 8.10 9.02
C ASN A 23 8.23 7.94 7.54
N GLY A 24 8.56 6.73 7.09
CA GLY A 24 8.81 6.46 5.66
C GLY A 24 10.17 6.93 5.11
N ILE A 25 11.09 7.40 5.95
CA ILE A 25 12.46 7.85 5.56
C ILE A 25 13.46 6.67 5.59
N ALA A 26 12.97 5.43 5.68
CA ALA A 26 13.74 4.32 6.23
C ALA A 26 14.33 3.31 5.24
N ALA A 27 14.18 3.46 3.91
CA ALA A 27 14.74 2.47 2.99
C ALA A 27 16.27 2.27 3.14
N PRO A 28 17.10 3.34 3.26
CA PRO A 28 18.53 3.17 3.48
C PRO A 28 18.86 2.58 4.87
N LEU A 29 18.14 2.98 5.92
CA LEU A 29 18.37 2.49 7.28
C LEU A 29 17.99 1.01 7.43
N LEU A 30 16.88 0.60 6.82
CA LEU A 30 16.46 -0.80 6.85
C LEU A 30 17.45 -1.68 6.10
N TYR A 31 18.02 -1.18 5.00
CA TYR A 31 19.07 -1.87 4.25
C TYR A 31 20.35 -2.06 5.08
N LEU A 32 20.79 -1.02 5.79
CA LEU A 32 22.00 -1.06 6.62
C LEU A 32 21.90 -2.05 7.80
N TYR A 33 20.71 -2.20 8.39
CA TYR A 33 20.50 -3.05 9.56
C TYR A 33 19.65 -4.30 9.27
N HIS A 34 19.52 -4.69 8.00
CA HIS A 34 18.64 -5.79 7.59
C HIS A 34 19.01 -7.11 8.27
N ASP A 35 20.30 -7.38 8.47
CA ASP A 35 20.78 -8.60 9.14
C ASP A 35 20.20 -8.73 10.55
N VAL A 36 20.21 -7.64 11.32
CA VAL A 36 19.71 -7.60 12.71
C VAL A 36 18.18 -7.59 12.75
N LEU A 37 17.54 -6.91 11.79
CA LEU A 37 16.09 -6.73 11.77
C LEU A 37 15.33 -7.90 11.14
N SER A 38 15.98 -8.70 10.29
CA SER A 38 15.35 -9.80 9.53
C SER A 38 14.70 -10.85 10.43
N SER A 39 15.44 -11.33 11.43
CA SER A 39 14.97 -12.35 12.37
C SER A 39 13.75 -11.90 13.19
N PRO A 40 13.78 -10.75 13.91
CA PRO A 40 12.63 -10.31 14.68
C PRO A 40 11.43 -9.96 13.79
N THR A 41 11.64 -9.32 12.64
CA THR A 41 10.54 -8.99 11.71
C THR A 41 9.89 -10.25 11.14
N CYS A 42 10.67 -11.27 10.78
CA CYS A 42 10.16 -12.55 10.32
C CYS A 42 9.29 -13.24 11.39
N SER A 43 9.78 -13.30 12.63
CA SER A 43 9.02 -13.86 13.75
C SER A 43 7.68 -13.16 13.95
N ILE A 44 7.70 -11.82 13.94
CA ILE A 44 6.51 -10.98 14.08
C ILE A 44 5.50 -11.22 12.95
N PHE A 45 5.98 -11.25 11.69
CA PHE A 45 5.13 -11.48 10.53
C PHE A 45 4.50 -12.87 10.53
N ASN A 46 5.27 -13.90 10.87
CA ASN A 46 4.75 -15.26 10.96
C ASN A 46 3.67 -15.38 12.03
N LYS A 47 3.87 -14.75 13.20
CA LYS A 47 2.85 -14.71 14.25
C LYS A 47 1.57 -14.01 13.77
N SER A 48 1.69 -12.84 13.15
CA SER A 48 0.57 -12.10 12.58
C SER A 48 -0.21 -12.91 11.54
N LEU A 49 0.50 -13.64 10.67
CA LEU A 49 -0.11 -14.51 9.67
C LEU A 49 -0.80 -15.74 10.30
N ALA A 50 -0.21 -16.33 11.33
CA ALA A 50 -0.79 -17.46 12.04
C ALA A 50 -2.07 -17.07 12.81
N GLU A 51 -2.09 -15.87 13.39
CA GLU A 51 -3.25 -15.33 14.12
C GLU A 51 -4.29 -14.69 13.18
N GLY A 52 -3.92 -14.40 11.93
CA GLY A 52 -4.77 -13.65 10.99
C GLY A 52 -4.99 -12.19 11.39
N VAL A 53 -4.13 -11.62 12.24
CA VAL A 53 -4.27 -10.26 12.78
C VAL A 53 -3.15 -9.37 12.27
N PHE A 54 -3.50 -8.29 11.56
CA PHE A 54 -2.54 -7.28 11.12
C PHE A 54 -2.08 -6.39 12.28
N LEU A 55 -0.77 -6.19 12.40
CA LEU A 55 -0.17 -5.38 13.46
C LEU A 55 -0.61 -3.92 13.46
N SER A 56 -1.17 -3.45 14.57
CA SER A 56 -1.60 -2.04 14.73
C SER A 56 -0.47 -1.03 14.52
N VAL A 57 0.74 -1.33 14.99
CA VAL A 57 1.92 -0.46 14.81
C VAL A 57 2.29 -0.25 13.34
N LEU A 58 1.99 -1.23 12.47
CA LEU A 58 2.23 -1.12 11.03
C LEU A 58 1.10 -0.38 10.30
N LYS A 59 -0.06 -0.17 10.95
CA LYS A 59 -1.19 0.61 10.40
C LYS A 59 -0.98 2.12 10.52
N CYS A 60 -0.04 2.56 11.34
CA CYS A 60 0.28 3.98 11.51
C CYS A 60 0.86 4.53 10.20
N ASN A 61 0.15 5.45 9.56
CA ASN A 61 0.55 6.04 8.28
C ASN A 61 0.55 7.58 8.37
N LEU A 62 1.33 8.19 7.48
CA LEU A 62 1.29 9.64 7.29
C LEU A 62 0.22 9.97 6.26
N VAL A 63 -0.70 10.87 6.61
CA VAL A 63 -1.76 11.33 5.71
C VAL A 63 -1.36 12.68 5.11
N THR A 64 -1.21 12.71 3.79
CA THR A 64 -0.94 13.94 3.04
C THR A 64 -2.11 14.22 2.09
N PRO A 65 -2.87 15.31 2.29
CA PRO A 65 -3.93 15.68 1.35
C PRO A 65 -3.31 16.21 0.05
N ILE A 66 -3.77 15.71 -1.09
CA ILE A 66 -3.40 16.21 -2.43
C ILE A 66 -4.65 16.73 -3.13
N LEU A 67 -4.59 17.96 -3.64
CA LEU A 67 -5.68 18.54 -4.41
C LEU A 67 -5.90 17.75 -5.70
N LYS A 68 -7.10 17.24 -5.93
CA LYS A 68 -7.41 16.45 -7.13
C LYS A 68 -7.86 17.35 -8.30
N ALA A 69 -8.82 18.24 -8.05
CA ALA A 69 -9.39 19.19 -9.00
C ALA A 69 -10.33 20.15 -8.26
N GLY A 70 -10.69 21.28 -8.87
CA GLY A 70 -11.68 22.22 -8.30
C GLY A 70 -11.07 23.29 -7.39
N ASN A 71 -11.88 23.82 -6.48
CA ASN A 71 -11.50 24.95 -5.63
C ASN A 71 -10.56 24.50 -4.48
N PRO A 72 -9.34 25.08 -4.36
CA PRO A 72 -8.41 24.77 -3.27
C PRO A 72 -8.92 25.15 -1.87
N ALA A 73 -9.90 26.05 -1.76
CA ALA A 73 -10.47 26.42 -0.47
C ALA A 73 -11.47 25.38 0.08
N ASP A 74 -11.93 24.44 -0.76
CA ASP A 74 -12.86 23.39 -0.37
C ASP A 74 -12.10 22.08 -0.13
N ILE A 75 -12.14 21.60 1.12
CA ILE A 75 -11.41 20.41 1.55
C ILE A 75 -11.89 19.13 0.87
N THR A 76 -13.13 19.09 0.37
CA THR A 76 -13.68 17.92 -0.33
C THR A 76 -13.00 17.66 -1.68
N ASN A 77 -12.29 18.66 -2.22
CA ASN A 77 -11.51 18.57 -3.44
C ASN A 77 -10.13 17.89 -3.26
N TYR A 78 -9.75 17.62 -2.01
CA TYR A 78 -8.50 16.93 -1.69
C TYR A 78 -8.73 15.44 -1.51
N ARG A 79 -7.75 14.64 -1.93
CA ARG A 79 -7.69 13.21 -1.63
C ARG A 79 -6.63 12.96 -0.56
N PRO A 80 -6.94 12.22 0.51
CA PRO A 80 -5.92 11.78 1.44
C PRO A 80 -5.04 10.74 0.74
N ILE A 81 -3.73 10.94 0.79
CA ILE A 81 -2.74 9.93 0.41
C ILE A 81 -2.09 9.41 1.67
N PHE A 82 -2.12 8.09 1.83
CA PHE A 82 -1.54 7.39 2.96
C PHE A 82 -0.14 6.89 2.58
N VAL A 83 0.88 7.40 3.25
CA VAL A 83 2.25 6.88 3.11
C VAL A 83 2.47 5.82 4.18
N LEU A 84 2.49 4.57 3.74
CA LEU A 84 2.71 3.41 4.60
C LEU A 84 4.19 3.27 4.99
N PRO A 85 4.49 2.87 6.24
CA PRO A 85 5.83 2.47 6.66
C PRO A 85 6.39 1.36 5.77
N LEU A 86 7.70 1.33 5.57
CA LEU A 86 8.35 0.34 4.71
C LEU A 86 8.07 -1.11 5.16
N LEU A 87 8.06 -1.38 6.47
CA LEU A 87 7.73 -2.70 7.00
C LEU A 87 6.28 -3.12 6.71
N SER A 88 5.33 -2.17 6.67
CA SER A 88 3.95 -2.44 6.25
C SER A 88 3.92 -2.89 4.79
N LYS A 89 4.61 -2.16 3.91
CA LYS A 89 4.71 -2.50 2.49
C LYS A 89 5.33 -3.87 2.26
N ILE A 90 6.39 -4.20 2.99
CA ILE A 90 7.04 -5.53 2.92
C ILE A 90 6.04 -6.62 3.34
N PHE A 91 5.32 -6.42 4.44
CA PHE A 91 4.34 -7.38 4.92
C PHE A 91 3.17 -7.56 3.93
N GLU A 92 2.64 -6.46 3.38
CA GLU A 92 1.61 -6.48 2.33
C GLU A 92 2.07 -7.25 1.09
N LEU A 93 3.32 -7.09 0.66
CA LEU A 93 3.89 -7.86 -0.45
C LEU A 93 3.98 -9.35 -0.14
N ILE A 94 4.34 -9.73 1.08
CA ILE A 94 4.37 -11.15 1.51
C ILE A 94 2.97 -11.74 1.46
N VAL A 95 1.96 -11.03 1.97
CA VAL A 95 0.56 -11.45 1.92
C VAL A 95 0.08 -11.56 0.48
N LEU A 96 0.33 -10.53 -0.34
CA LEU A 96 -0.05 -10.50 -1.76
C LEU A 96 0.50 -11.73 -2.49
N LYS A 97 1.80 -12.02 -2.37
CA LYS A 97 2.42 -13.19 -3.02
C LYS A 97 1.80 -14.53 -2.61
N ARG A 98 1.22 -14.63 -1.40
CA ARG A 98 0.53 -15.84 -0.93
C ARG A 98 -0.87 -15.98 -1.52
N ILE A 99 -1.58 -14.87 -1.71
CA ILE A 99 -2.98 -14.89 -2.19
C ILE A 99 -3.13 -14.67 -3.69
N GLU A 100 -2.11 -14.11 -4.34
CA GLU A 100 -2.14 -13.67 -5.74
C GLU A 100 -2.64 -14.77 -6.67
N ARG A 101 -2.10 -15.98 -6.54
CA ARG A 101 -2.48 -17.11 -7.41
C ARG A 101 -3.97 -17.45 -7.33
N SER A 102 -4.53 -17.47 -6.12
CA SER A 102 -5.96 -17.73 -5.89
C SER A 102 -6.84 -16.54 -6.28
N LEU A 103 -6.30 -15.33 -6.16
CA LEU A 103 -6.99 -14.11 -6.53
C LEU A 103 -7.12 -13.99 -8.06
N LEU A 104 -6.04 -14.27 -8.79
CA LEU A 104 -5.99 -14.25 -10.26
C LEU A 104 -6.96 -15.27 -10.89
N SER A 105 -7.18 -16.43 -10.26
CA SER A 105 -8.13 -17.42 -10.77
C SER A 105 -9.61 -17.03 -10.54
N THR A 106 -9.87 -16.07 -9.66
CA THR A 106 -11.24 -15.71 -9.23
C THR A 106 -11.72 -14.42 -9.89
N ILE A 107 -10.81 -13.53 -10.26
CA ILE A 107 -11.16 -12.22 -10.80
C ILE A 107 -11.42 -12.32 -12.32
N SER A 108 -12.35 -11.48 -12.79
CA SER A 108 -12.70 -11.37 -14.20
C SER A 108 -11.48 -11.09 -15.07
N GLN A 109 -11.39 -11.77 -16.22
CA GLN A 109 -10.37 -11.52 -17.25
C GLN A 109 -10.47 -10.11 -17.85
N THR A 110 -11.62 -9.43 -17.68
CA THR A 110 -11.83 -8.04 -18.11
C THR A 110 -11.48 -7.01 -17.04
N GLN A 111 -10.83 -7.41 -15.93
CA GLN A 111 -10.34 -6.49 -14.92
C GLN A 111 -8.95 -5.96 -15.32
N HIS A 112 -8.85 -4.65 -15.58
CA HIS A 112 -7.60 -4.04 -16.05
C HIS A 112 -6.85 -3.23 -14.99
N GLY A 113 -7.53 -2.81 -13.92
CA GLY A 113 -6.94 -1.96 -12.89
C GLY A 113 -6.13 -2.79 -11.91
N PHE A 114 -4.83 -2.49 -11.77
CA PHE A 114 -3.89 -3.14 -10.83
C PHE A 114 -3.60 -4.61 -11.13
N PHE A 115 -3.75 -5.03 -12.40
CA PHE A 115 -3.42 -6.38 -12.85
C PHE A 115 -2.14 -6.38 -13.69
N PRO A 116 -1.32 -7.45 -13.62
CA PRO A 116 -0.20 -7.64 -14.52
C PRO A 116 -0.67 -7.57 -15.97
N ASP A 117 0.14 -6.97 -16.85
CA ASP A 117 -0.08 -6.92 -18.31
C ASP A 117 -1.35 -6.18 -18.79
N HIS A 118 -2.10 -5.55 -17.88
CA HIS A 118 -3.23 -4.69 -18.23
C HIS A 118 -2.93 -3.21 -17.99
N SER A 119 -3.56 -2.34 -18.78
CA SER A 119 -3.44 -0.89 -18.66
C SER A 119 -4.77 -0.21 -18.95
N ILE A 120 -4.83 1.10 -18.69
CA ILE A 120 -5.99 1.95 -19.04
C ILE A 120 -6.22 1.93 -20.57
N VAL A 121 -5.14 1.80 -21.34
CA VAL A 121 -5.21 1.72 -22.80
C VAL A 121 -5.83 0.40 -23.23
N SER A 122 -5.42 -0.74 -22.66
CA SER A 122 -6.04 -2.02 -23.01
C SER A 122 -7.52 -2.06 -22.63
N ARG A 123 -7.91 -1.43 -21.51
CA ARG A 123 -9.34 -1.29 -21.15
C ARG A 123 -10.13 -0.51 -22.19
N SER A 124 -9.57 0.58 -22.69
CA SER A 124 -10.23 1.43 -23.68
C SER A 124 -10.42 0.70 -25.01
N VAL A 125 -9.41 -0.06 -25.44
CA VAL A 125 -9.49 -0.88 -26.66
C VAL A 125 -10.56 -1.95 -26.53
N ASP A 126 -10.56 -2.72 -25.43
CA ASP A 126 -11.56 -3.76 -25.21
C ASP A 126 -12.99 -3.21 -25.15
N SER A 127 -13.16 -2.02 -24.54
CA SER A 127 -14.45 -1.34 -24.52
C SER A 127 -14.92 -0.92 -25.92
N CYS A 128 -14.00 -0.44 -26.77
CA CYS A 128 -14.33 -0.06 -28.14
C CYS A 128 -14.71 -1.27 -29.00
N SER A 129 -13.91 -2.35 -28.90
CA SER A 129 -14.18 -3.62 -29.58
C SER A 129 -15.55 -4.18 -29.20
N PHE A 130 -15.90 -4.15 -27.91
CA PHE A 130 -17.22 -4.58 -27.44
C PHE A 130 -18.36 -3.79 -28.09
N VAL A 131 -18.26 -2.45 -28.11
CA VAL A 131 -19.28 -1.60 -28.75
C VAL A 131 -19.40 -1.91 -30.24
N HIS A 132 -18.28 -2.06 -30.94
CA HIS A 132 -18.26 -2.40 -32.37
C HIS A 132 -18.95 -3.76 -32.62
N THR A 133 -18.60 -4.80 -31.86
CA THR A 133 -19.22 -6.14 -31.99
C THR A 133 -20.72 -6.08 -31.75
N CYS A 134 -21.19 -5.36 -30.73
CA CYS A 134 -22.63 -5.19 -30.47
C CYS A 134 -23.35 -4.48 -31.62
N THR A 135 -22.74 -3.45 -32.22
CA THR A 135 -23.35 -2.74 -33.35
C THR A 135 -23.40 -3.60 -34.62
N SER A 136 -22.37 -4.42 -34.87
CA SER A 136 -22.32 -5.32 -36.03
C SER A 136 -23.25 -6.52 -35.93
N LEU A 137 -23.72 -6.88 -34.73
CA LEU A 137 -24.71 -7.96 -34.50
C LEU A 137 -26.17 -7.49 -34.61
N LEU A 138 -26.41 -6.18 -34.65
CA LEU A 138 -27.74 -5.56 -34.73
C LEU A 138 -28.13 -5.11 -36.15
N ILE A 139 -27.25 -5.32 -37.13
CA ILE A 139 -27.43 -5.01 -38.55
C ILE A 139 -27.32 -6.32 -39.32
#